data_AF-A0AAN5PGF4-F1
#
_entry.id   AF-A0AAN5PGF4-F1
#
_cell.length_a   1.000
_cell.length_b   1.000
_cell.length_c   1.000
_cell.angle_alpha   90.00
_cell.angle_beta   90.00
_cell.angle_gamma   90.00
#
_symmetry.space_group_name_H-M   'P 1'
#
loop_
_entity.id
_entity.type
_entity.pdbx_description
1 polymer ?
#
loop_
_entity_poly.entity_id
_entity_poly.type
_entity_poly.pdbx_seq_one_letter_code
_entity_poly.pdbx_strand_id
1 'polypeptide(L)'
;MSQDSFQSSYTPVHYGKSASEFSKERGQWLLANVEQQIGWPQKRALISYRGRKILLLPATSKYYAGVAVITKIGQLDEGKIFVMQFLSALAWYRPSKIDIIQWTNSATQGSLNQYLRLELTKRPGMTALFFRPTMLPDPKNKNAQLALSLFREGLSLNHLGYSFLSYYKIINMRYPNGATQKQWIRSNLYKLESLKYLSDRLSSLKQKHNDLAYYIYTECRCAVAHAGGTAPVYDPESLYDEIRFYEIQPIAHALAKIIIEDEFCIKTTNTILKEHLYELEGFHYLIGDKVTKRLKDRESISTTEIQIPHLISLRLWGKRKFRAFEKLSVTVIGINKGIVQLSLTRDGRVIIPLALDFPSEKLIFEPMTGADLSDDGTPNAASQFADTYRFYGEVIANGILEVWDVNSNLILGRLLEYLPVNILPSQTKDNLIKIEKRWRDEAKRRVVAIKSPNGK
;
A
#
# COMPACT_ATOMS: atom_id res chain seq x y z
N MET A 1 -4.46 -27.84 -13.52
CA MET A 1 -4.38 -26.76 -12.52
C MET A 1 -5.13 -25.57 -13.09
N SER A 2 -6.19 -25.12 -12.43
CA SER A 2 -6.89 -23.89 -12.83
C SER A 2 -5.89 -22.75 -12.84
N GLN A 3 -5.85 -21.97 -13.91
CA GLN A 3 -5.19 -20.67 -13.92
C GLN A 3 -5.97 -19.77 -12.96
N ASP A 4 -5.62 -19.80 -11.69
CA ASP A 4 -5.99 -18.74 -10.77
C ASP A 4 -5.39 -17.47 -11.35
N SER A 5 -6.25 -16.56 -11.84
CA SER A 5 -5.83 -15.30 -12.41
C SER A 5 -5.00 -14.54 -11.37
N PHE A 6 -3.72 -14.29 -11.66
CA PHE A 6 -2.90 -13.45 -10.80
C PHE A 6 -3.59 -12.12 -10.55
N GLN A 7 -3.98 -11.91 -9.30
CA GLN A 7 -4.42 -10.62 -8.81
C GLN A 7 -3.25 -10.04 -8.04
N SER A 8 -2.63 -9.00 -8.60
CA SER A 8 -1.57 -8.30 -7.89
C SER A 8 -2.08 -7.88 -6.50
N SER A 9 -1.19 -7.93 -5.50
CA SER A 9 -1.49 -7.42 -4.16
C SER A 9 -1.78 -5.92 -4.14
N TYR A 10 -1.59 -5.24 -5.27
CA TYR A 10 -1.88 -3.83 -5.42
C TYR A 10 -3.36 -3.50 -5.45
N THR A 11 -3.73 -2.59 -4.56
CA THR A 11 -5.06 -2.00 -4.52
C THR A 11 -5.09 -0.69 -5.32
N PRO A 12 -5.70 -0.63 -6.52
CA PRO A 12 -5.77 0.60 -7.29
C PRO A 12 -6.73 1.60 -6.64
N VAL A 13 -6.37 2.89 -6.74
CA VAL A 13 -7.18 4.00 -6.22
C VAL A 13 -7.45 4.98 -7.35
N HIS A 14 -8.73 5.21 -7.64
CA HIS A 14 -9.18 6.11 -8.69
C HIS A 14 -9.86 7.33 -8.08
N TYR A 15 -9.44 8.52 -8.49
CA TYR A 15 -10.02 9.79 -8.08
C TYR A 15 -10.85 10.43 -9.21
N GLY A 16 -11.67 11.43 -8.88
CA GLY A 16 -12.34 12.26 -9.88
C GLY A 16 -13.51 11.55 -10.57
N LYS A 17 -13.44 11.41 -11.91
CA LYS A 17 -14.55 10.96 -12.75
C LYS A 17 -15.05 9.56 -12.36
N SER A 18 -14.16 8.58 -12.23
CA SER A 18 -14.55 7.20 -11.90
C SER A 18 -15.24 7.09 -10.54
N ALA A 19 -14.75 7.79 -9.51
CA ALA A 19 -15.37 7.81 -8.19
C ALA A 19 -16.74 8.53 -8.22
N SER A 20 -16.88 9.55 -9.06
CA SER A 20 -18.14 10.28 -9.24
C SER A 20 -19.18 9.45 -9.99
N GLU A 21 -18.78 8.73 -11.04
CA GLU A 21 -19.62 7.82 -11.79
C GLU A 21 -20.10 6.66 -10.91
N PHE A 22 -19.19 6.03 -10.15
CA PHE A 22 -19.56 4.97 -9.23
C PHE A 22 -20.60 5.44 -8.19
N SER A 23 -20.51 6.67 -7.69
CA SER A 23 -21.50 7.21 -6.74
C SER A 23 -22.91 7.38 -7.34
N LYS A 24 -23.04 7.38 -8.68
CA LYS A 24 -24.32 7.46 -9.39
C LYS A 24 -24.89 6.08 -9.74
N GLU A 25 -24.12 5.01 -9.56
CA GLU A 25 -24.62 3.64 -9.78
C GLU A 25 -25.82 3.37 -8.88
N ARG A 26 -26.85 2.74 -9.44
CA ARG A 26 -28.06 2.37 -8.71
C ARG A 26 -27.79 1.11 -7.89
N GLY A 27 -28.04 1.17 -6.60
CA GLY A 27 -27.93 0.01 -5.72
C GLY A 27 -28.36 0.30 -4.29
N GLN A 28 -28.36 -0.73 -3.45
CA GLN A 28 -28.56 -0.54 -2.01
C GLN A 28 -27.23 -0.13 -1.39
N TRP A 29 -27.09 1.15 -1.07
CA TRP A 29 -25.86 1.70 -0.52
C TRP A 29 -25.79 1.44 0.97
N LEU A 30 -24.66 0.92 1.42
CA LEU A 30 -24.25 0.84 2.83
C LEU A 30 -23.08 1.80 3.03
N LEU A 31 -23.12 2.58 4.11
CA LEU A 31 -22.10 3.54 4.47
C LEU A 31 -21.69 3.36 5.94
N ALA A 32 -20.40 3.11 6.16
CA ALA A 32 -19.77 3.29 7.47
C ALA A 32 -19.29 4.73 7.59
N ASN A 33 -19.81 5.47 8.58
CA ASN A 33 -19.26 6.76 8.99
C ASN A 33 -18.14 6.50 9.98
N VAL A 34 -16.94 6.99 9.68
CA VAL A 34 -15.72 6.63 10.39
C VAL A 34 -15.05 7.82 11.05
N GLU A 35 -14.62 7.63 12.30
CA GLU A 35 -13.65 8.47 13.00
C GLU A 35 -12.27 7.84 12.83
N GLN A 36 -11.28 8.64 12.45
CA GLN A 36 -10.02 8.07 12.00
C GLN A 36 -8.85 9.03 12.25
N GLN A 37 -7.67 8.46 12.49
CA GLN A 37 -6.39 9.17 12.67
C GLN A 37 -5.35 8.79 11.60
N ILE A 38 -5.74 8.00 10.60
CA ILE A 38 -4.92 7.73 9.43
C ILE A 38 -4.98 8.94 8.47
N GLY A 39 -4.05 9.05 7.51
CA GLY A 39 -4.32 9.93 6.38
C GLY A 39 -5.60 9.46 5.65
N TRP A 40 -6.58 10.32 5.40
CA TRP A 40 -7.79 10.01 4.62
C TRP A 40 -7.84 10.81 3.30
N PRO A 41 -8.44 10.31 2.21
CA PRO A 41 -8.45 11.06 0.95
C PRO A 41 -9.21 12.39 1.10
N GLN A 42 -8.66 13.47 0.51
CA GLN A 42 -9.30 14.79 0.45
C GLN A 42 -10.45 14.89 -0.55
N LYS A 43 -10.50 13.96 -1.52
CA LYS A 43 -11.52 13.87 -2.55
C LYS A 43 -12.11 12.46 -2.54
N ARG A 44 -13.28 12.26 -3.15
CA ARG A 44 -13.83 10.91 -3.32
C ARG A 44 -12.82 10.00 -4.00
N ALA A 45 -12.61 8.83 -3.44
CA ALA A 45 -11.65 7.84 -3.95
C ALA A 45 -12.36 6.49 -4.11
N LEU A 46 -12.24 5.89 -5.28
CA LEU A 46 -12.75 4.56 -5.60
C LEU A 46 -11.61 3.55 -5.48
N ILE A 47 -11.83 2.51 -4.69
CA ILE A 47 -10.85 1.48 -4.38
C ILE A 47 -11.42 0.12 -4.72
N SER A 48 -10.59 -0.80 -5.21
CA SER A 48 -10.98 -2.21 -5.37
C SER A 48 -10.32 -3.05 -4.29
N TYR A 49 -11.11 -3.78 -3.50
CA TYR A 49 -10.63 -4.70 -2.46
C TYR A 49 -11.42 -6.00 -2.54
N ARG A 50 -10.72 -7.15 -2.60
CA ARG A 50 -11.33 -8.47 -2.83
C ARG A 50 -12.29 -8.52 -4.03
N GLY A 51 -11.92 -7.83 -5.12
CA GLY A 51 -12.74 -7.74 -6.35
C GLY A 51 -13.99 -6.87 -6.23
N ARG A 52 -14.24 -6.24 -5.07
CA ARG A 52 -15.39 -5.35 -4.84
C ARG A 52 -14.96 -3.89 -4.78
N LYS A 53 -15.79 -3.02 -5.34
CA LYS A 53 -15.58 -1.57 -5.32
C LYS A 53 -15.99 -0.97 -3.97
N ILE A 54 -15.14 -0.11 -3.43
CA ILE A 54 -15.33 0.69 -2.21
C ILE A 54 -15.18 2.16 -2.57
N LEU A 55 -16.14 2.98 -2.17
CA LEU A 55 -16.08 4.42 -2.34
C LEU A 55 -15.75 5.08 -1.00
N LEU A 56 -14.56 5.67 -0.91
CA LEU A 56 -14.17 6.50 0.22
C LEU A 56 -14.69 7.92 0.02
N LEU A 57 -15.36 8.43 1.06
CA LEU A 57 -15.86 9.79 1.13
C LEU A 57 -14.94 10.61 2.05
N PRO A 58 -14.47 11.80 1.60
CA PRO A 58 -13.62 12.66 2.41
C PRO A 58 -14.39 13.21 3.61
N ALA A 59 -13.75 13.34 4.77
CA ALA A 59 -14.29 14.17 5.85
C ALA A 59 -14.46 15.62 5.33
N THR A 60 -15.54 16.29 5.74
CA THR A 60 -15.77 17.72 5.43
C THR A 60 -15.88 18.52 6.71
N SER A 61 -16.16 19.82 6.63
CA SER A 61 -16.51 20.61 7.83
C SER A 61 -17.83 20.16 8.48
N LYS A 62 -18.67 19.45 7.74
CA LYS A 62 -20.02 19.05 8.17
C LYS A 62 -20.16 17.55 8.44
N TYR A 63 -19.41 16.68 7.76
CA TYR A 63 -19.65 15.23 7.80
C TYR A 63 -18.38 14.42 8.09
N TYR A 64 -18.55 13.31 8.79
CA TYR A 64 -17.50 12.32 9.02
C TYR A 64 -16.95 11.76 7.70
N ALA A 65 -15.72 11.23 7.76
CA ALA A 65 -15.20 10.37 6.69
C ALA A 65 -16.12 9.16 6.50
N GLY A 66 -16.16 8.61 5.28
CA GLY A 66 -17.10 7.55 4.95
C GLY A 66 -16.49 6.43 4.12
N VAL A 67 -16.96 5.20 4.35
CA VAL A 67 -16.69 4.03 3.50
C VAL A 67 -18.01 3.51 2.97
N ALA A 68 -18.27 3.72 1.68
CA ALA A 68 -19.51 3.33 1.03
C ALA A 68 -19.30 2.13 0.10
N VAL A 69 -20.25 1.18 0.13
CA VAL A 69 -20.31 0.04 -0.77
C VAL A 69 -21.73 -0.18 -1.26
N ILE A 70 -21.87 -0.75 -2.45
CA ILE A 70 -23.15 -1.27 -2.93
C ILE A 70 -23.30 -2.70 -2.42
N THR A 71 -24.47 -3.00 -1.88
CA THR A 71 -24.87 -4.32 -1.38
C THR A 71 -26.05 -4.85 -2.19
N LYS A 72 -26.23 -6.18 -2.20
CA LYS A 72 -27.46 -6.77 -2.72
C LYS A 72 -28.55 -6.65 -1.65
N ILE A 73 -29.81 -6.62 -2.10
CA ILE A 73 -30.97 -6.60 -1.20
C ILE A 73 -30.88 -7.81 -0.26
N GLY A 74 -31.01 -7.55 1.04
CA GLY A 74 -30.91 -8.58 2.09
C GLY A 74 -29.49 -8.98 2.50
N GLN A 75 -28.44 -8.37 1.92
CA GLN A 75 -27.03 -8.70 2.21
C GLN A 75 -26.28 -7.57 2.95
N LEU A 76 -26.98 -6.80 3.78
CA LEU A 76 -26.36 -5.68 4.51
C LEU A 76 -25.24 -6.14 5.45
N ASP A 77 -25.42 -7.24 6.16
CA ASP A 77 -24.42 -7.71 7.13
C ASP A 77 -23.15 -8.25 6.45
N GLU A 78 -23.29 -8.89 5.29
CA GLU A 78 -22.14 -9.24 4.46
C GLU A 78 -21.38 -7.98 4.01
N GLY A 79 -22.11 -6.93 3.64
CA GLY A 79 -21.54 -5.62 3.35
C GLY A 79 -20.79 -5.00 4.54
N LYS A 80 -21.36 -5.08 5.75
CA LYS A 80 -20.72 -4.57 6.97
C LYS A 80 -19.44 -5.36 7.27
N ILE A 81 -19.49 -6.69 7.21
CA ILE A 81 -18.32 -7.56 7.41
C ILE A 81 -17.22 -7.21 6.41
N PHE A 82 -17.56 -7.05 5.14
CA PHE A 82 -16.62 -6.67 4.09
C PHE A 82 -15.96 -5.31 4.38
N VAL A 83 -16.74 -4.29 4.74
CA VAL A 83 -16.21 -2.97 5.11
C VAL A 83 -15.34 -3.05 6.36
N MET A 84 -15.73 -3.82 7.38
CA MET A 84 -14.90 -4.02 8.57
C MET A 84 -13.57 -4.70 8.23
N GLN A 85 -13.56 -5.73 7.38
CA GLN A 85 -12.33 -6.38 6.94
C GLN A 85 -11.41 -5.42 6.18
N PHE A 86 -11.97 -4.57 5.31
CA PHE A 86 -11.23 -3.52 4.63
C PHE A 86 -10.60 -2.53 5.61
N LEU A 87 -11.37 -2.05 6.59
CA LEU A 87 -10.86 -1.09 7.59
C LEU A 87 -9.77 -1.70 8.48
N SER A 88 -9.84 -3.01 8.79
CA SER A 88 -8.79 -3.72 9.50
C SER A 88 -7.51 -3.86 8.66
N ALA A 89 -7.63 -4.16 7.37
CA ALA A 89 -6.50 -4.15 6.44
C ALA A 89 -5.85 -2.76 6.34
N LEU A 90 -6.67 -1.71 6.30
CA LEU A 90 -6.21 -0.32 6.23
C LEU A 90 -5.47 0.11 7.52
N ALA A 91 -6.01 -0.25 8.69
CA ALA A 91 -5.37 0.02 9.98
C ALA A 91 -4.06 -0.77 10.15
N TRP A 92 -3.93 -1.94 9.53
CA TRP A 92 -2.64 -2.65 9.49
C TRP A 92 -1.63 -1.98 8.56
N TYR A 93 -2.08 -1.56 7.37
CA TYR A 93 -1.24 -0.88 6.39
C TYR A 93 -0.63 0.40 6.96
N ARG A 94 -1.41 1.18 7.71
CA ARG A 94 -0.94 2.35 8.46
C ARG A 94 -1.52 2.30 9.88
N PRO A 95 -0.76 1.80 10.87
CA PRO A 95 -1.20 1.66 12.25
C PRO A 95 -1.70 2.99 12.85
N SER A 96 -3.02 3.14 12.87
CA SER A 96 -3.72 4.31 13.42
C SER A 96 -5.18 3.94 13.72
N LYS A 97 -5.80 4.69 14.62
CA LYS A 97 -7.22 4.54 14.94
C LYS A 97 -8.09 4.66 13.69
N ILE A 98 -8.99 3.69 13.51
CA ILE A 98 -10.10 3.77 12.55
C ILE A 98 -11.31 3.08 13.18
N ASP A 99 -12.28 3.89 13.58
CA ASP A 99 -13.47 3.45 14.29
C ASP A 99 -14.74 3.76 13.50
N ILE A 100 -15.73 2.88 13.61
CA ILE A 100 -17.03 3.06 12.95
C ILE A 100 -17.98 3.68 13.96
N ILE A 101 -18.30 4.96 13.76
CA ILE A 101 -19.20 5.69 14.64
C ILE A 101 -20.65 5.30 14.38
N GLN A 102 -21.02 5.14 13.11
CA GLN A 102 -22.38 4.78 12.74
C GLN A 102 -22.48 4.13 11.36
N TRP A 103 -23.34 3.13 11.27
CA TRP A 103 -23.80 2.57 9.99
C TRP A 103 -25.05 3.29 9.50
N THR A 104 -25.07 3.60 8.22
CA THR A 104 -26.27 4.09 7.52
C THR A 104 -26.43 3.32 6.22
N ASN A 105 -27.67 3.17 5.74
CA ASN A 105 -27.95 2.49 4.49
C ASN A 105 -29.14 3.12 3.77
N SER A 106 -29.19 2.98 2.45
CA SER A 106 -30.37 3.37 1.69
C SER A 106 -31.48 2.34 1.89
N ALA A 107 -32.72 2.84 2.02
CA ALA A 107 -33.92 2.00 2.07
C ALA A 107 -34.28 1.44 0.67
N THR A 108 -33.98 2.19 -0.37
CA THR A 108 -34.27 1.84 -1.78
C THR A 108 -32.99 1.74 -2.60
N GLN A 109 -33.12 1.14 -3.80
CA GLN A 109 -32.06 1.16 -4.79
C GLN A 109 -31.99 2.55 -5.44
N GLY A 110 -30.86 3.23 -5.27
CA GLY A 110 -30.66 4.57 -5.80
C GLY A 110 -29.18 4.91 -5.89
N SER A 111 -28.86 6.15 -6.28
CA SER A 111 -27.51 6.67 -6.19
C SER A 111 -27.12 6.95 -4.74
N LEU A 112 -25.82 7.05 -4.46
CA LEU A 112 -25.34 7.39 -3.12
C LEU A 112 -25.85 8.78 -2.72
N ASN A 113 -26.62 8.84 -1.63
CA ASN A 113 -27.21 10.08 -1.14
C ASN A 113 -26.44 10.65 0.06
N GLN A 114 -26.33 11.98 0.11
CA GLN A 114 -25.70 12.71 1.21
C GLN A 114 -26.42 12.53 2.55
N TYR A 115 -27.73 12.23 2.59
CA TYR A 115 -28.45 11.94 3.83
C TYR A 115 -27.93 10.70 4.58
N LEU A 116 -27.17 9.83 3.91
CA LEU A 116 -26.51 8.71 4.58
C LEU A 116 -25.31 9.17 5.43
N ARG A 117 -24.78 10.37 5.20
CA ARG A 117 -23.61 10.86 5.91
C ARG A 117 -23.99 11.39 7.29
N LEU A 118 -23.24 10.98 8.30
CA LEU A 118 -23.38 11.47 9.66
C LEU A 118 -22.73 12.85 9.81
N GLU A 119 -23.45 13.78 10.42
CA GLU A 119 -22.94 15.11 10.76
C GLU A 119 -21.84 15.03 11.84
N LEU A 120 -20.83 15.88 11.73
CA LEU A 120 -19.71 15.93 12.66
C LEU A 120 -20.14 16.47 14.02
N THR A 121 -19.82 15.73 15.07
CA THR A 121 -19.92 16.20 16.47
C THR A 121 -18.56 16.52 17.08
N LYS A 122 -17.46 16.20 16.37
CA LYS A 122 -16.06 16.41 16.78
C LYS A 122 -15.25 17.01 15.64
N ARG A 123 -13.99 17.39 15.92
CA ARG A 123 -13.05 17.89 14.91
C ARG A 123 -12.93 16.89 13.74
N PRO A 124 -12.80 17.38 12.49
CA PRO A 124 -12.65 16.52 11.33
C PRO A 124 -11.37 15.68 11.46
N GLY A 125 -11.43 14.41 11.04
CA GLY A 125 -10.29 13.50 11.04
C GLY A 125 -9.16 13.96 10.11
N MET A 126 -8.00 13.31 10.21
CA MET A 126 -6.82 13.67 9.43
C MET A 126 -7.01 13.41 7.94
N THR A 127 -6.73 14.39 7.08
CA THR A 127 -6.70 14.19 5.63
C THR A 127 -5.27 14.09 5.12
N ALA A 128 -5.08 13.32 4.06
CA ALA A 128 -3.81 13.20 3.36
C ALA A 128 -3.95 13.70 1.93
N LEU A 129 -2.99 14.54 1.52
CA LEU A 129 -2.85 14.98 0.12
C LEU A 129 -2.66 13.78 -0.82
N PHE A 130 -2.04 12.71 -0.32
CA PHE A 130 -1.77 11.48 -1.06
C PHE A 130 -2.23 10.25 -0.28
N PHE A 131 -3.53 9.99 -0.27
CA PHE A 131 -4.05 8.73 0.25
C PHE A 131 -3.75 7.57 -0.72
N ARG A 132 -2.91 6.62 -0.28
CA ARG A 132 -2.35 5.56 -1.13
C ARG A 132 -2.22 4.23 -0.40
N PRO A 133 -3.32 3.53 -0.07
CA PRO A 133 -3.25 2.18 0.48
C PRO A 133 -2.94 1.17 -0.63
N THR A 134 -1.67 1.08 -1.03
CA THR A 134 -1.29 0.26 -2.18
C THR A 134 -1.17 -1.23 -1.85
N MET A 135 -0.81 -1.60 -0.62
CA MET A 135 -0.51 -2.97 -0.20
C MET A 135 -1.44 -3.39 0.95
N LEU A 136 -2.74 -3.47 0.67
CA LEU A 136 -3.71 -3.89 1.67
C LEU A 136 -3.64 -5.41 1.84
N PRO A 137 -3.44 -5.92 3.07
CA PRO A 137 -3.42 -7.35 3.29
C PRO A 137 -4.80 -7.97 3.06
N ASP A 138 -4.83 -9.15 2.45
CA ASP A 138 -6.05 -9.95 2.26
C ASP A 138 -5.84 -11.39 2.76
N PRO A 139 -5.70 -11.59 4.09
CA PRO A 139 -5.52 -12.94 4.63
C PRO A 139 -6.78 -13.78 4.37
N LYS A 140 -6.60 -14.98 3.82
CA LYS A 140 -7.70 -15.95 3.62
C LYS A 140 -8.05 -16.72 4.89
N ASN A 141 -7.09 -16.86 5.80
CA ASN A 141 -7.25 -17.53 7.09
C ASN A 141 -8.11 -16.69 8.05
N LYS A 142 -9.14 -17.29 8.66
CA LYS A 142 -10.04 -16.63 9.62
C LYS A 142 -9.33 -16.11 10.88
N ASN A 143 -8.37 -16.85 11.42
CA ASN A 143 -7.58 -16.40 12.57
C ASN A 143 -6.71 -15.20 12.20
N ALA A 144 -6.13 -15.20 11.00
CA ALA A 144 -5.36 -14.06 10.52
C ALA A 144 -6.25 -12.81 10.31
N GLN A 145 -7.48 -12.98 9.81
CA GLN A 145 -8.48 -11.91 9.74
C GLN A 145 -8.88 -11.39 11.13
N LEU A 146 -9.12 -12.29 12.08
CA LEU A 146 -9.45 -11.95 13.46
C LEU A 146 -8.29 -11.20 14.15
N ALA A 147 -7.05 -11.59 13.89
CA ALA A 147 -5.89 -10.89 14.40
C ALA A 147 -5.83 -9.43 13.90
N LEU A 148 -6.10 -9.18 12.61
CA LEU A 148 -6.21 -7.83 12.08
C LEU A 148 -7.38 -7.03 12.69
N SER A 149 -8.51 -7.68 12.96
CA SER A 149 -9.64 -6.99 13.61
C SER A 149 -9.36 -6.63 15.06
N LEU A 150 -8.75 -7.52 15.83
CA LEU A 150 -8.32 -7.26 17.22
C LEU A 150 -7.24 -6.18 17.28
N PHE A 151 -6.33 -6.16 16.30
CA PHE A 151 -5.31 -5.13 16.20
C PHE A 151 -5.94 -3.74 15.95
N ARG A 152 -6.90 -3.65 15.01
CA ARG A 152 -7.65 -2.41 14.78
C ARG A 152 -8.47 -1.98 16.02
N GLU A 153 -9.10 -2.93 16.69
CA GLU A 153 -9.84 -2.69 17.94
C GLU A 153 -8.91 -2.06 18.99
N GLY A 154 -7.75 -2.68 19.24
CA GLY A 154 -6.74 -2.15 20.16
C GLY A 154 -6.29 -0.73 19.81
N LEU A 155 -6.16 -0.40 18.52
CA LEU A 155 -5.81 0.95 18.04
C LEU A 155 -6.93 1.98 18.26
N SER A 156 -8.18 1.53 18.32
CA SER A 156 -9.36 2.40 18.30
C SER A 156 -9.96 2.63 19.69
N LEU A 157 -9.71 1.71 20.63
CA LEU A 157 -10.17 1.80 22.01
C LEU A 157 -9.50 2.96 22.75
N ASN A 158 -10.33 3.84 23.33
CA ASN A 158 -9.89 4.93 24.21
C ASN A 158 -9.80 4.47 25.68
N HIS A 159 -9.24 3.29 25.92
CA HIS A 159 -9.08 2.71 27.24
C HIS A 159 -7.85 1.78 27.26
N LEU A 160 -6.85 2.11 28.07
CA LEU A 160 -5.52 1.46 28.02
C LEU A 160 -5.59 -0.04 28.35
N GLY A 161 -6.34 -0.44 29.38
CA GLY A 161 -6.54 -1.84 29.75
C GLY A 161 -7.16 -2.70 28.64
N TYR A 162 -8.30 -2.29 28.10
CA TYR A 162 -8.95 -3.01 26.99
C TYR A 162 -8.19 -2.93 25.66
N SER A 163 -7.48 -1.82 25.39
CA SER A 163 -6.55 -1.73 24.25
C SER A 163 -5.44 -2.77 24.38
N PHE A 164 -4.79 -2.85 25.55
CA PHE A 164 -3.81 -3.88 25.87
C PHE A 164 -4.40 -5.29 25.68
N LEU A 165 -5.59 -5.55 26.25
CA LEU A 165 -6.22 -6.87 26.15
C LEU A 165 -6.55 -7.26 24.70
N SER A 166 -6.93 -6.30 23.86
CA SER A 166 -7.19 -6.53 22.43
C SER A 166 -5.93 -7.01 21.70
N TYR A 167 -4.77 -6.39 21.95
CA TYR A 167 -3.50 -6.89 21.42
C TYR A 167 -3.11 -8.23 22.02
N TYR A 168 -3.33 -8.41 23.32
CA TYR A 168 -2.97 -9.65 24.01
C TYR A 168 -3.79 -10.85 23.52
N LYS A 169 -5.06 -10.64 23.12
CA LYS A 169 -5.88 -11.69 22.51
C LYS A 169 -5.23 -12.29 21.26
N ILE A 170 -4.43 -11.52 20.51
CA ILE A 170 -3.67 -12.04 19.35
C ILE A 170 -2.60 -13.05 19.81
N ILE A 171 -1.98 -12.82 20.97
CA ILE A 171 -1.06 -13.78 21.60
C ILE A 171 -1.84 -15.03 22.05
N ASN A 172 -2.98 -14.86 22.72
CA ASN A 172 -3.82 -15.98 23.17
C ASN A 172 -4.27 -16.89 22.02
N MET A 173 -4.56 -16.32 20.85
CA MET A 173 -4.98 -17.08 19.66
C MET A 173 -3.91 -18.07 19.20
N ARG A 174 -2.63 -17.77 19.44
CA ARG A 174 -1.52 -18.62 19.02
C ARG A 174 -0.99 -19.51 20.15
N TYR A 175 -1.02 -18.99 21.37
CA TYR A 175 -0.53 -19.64 22.57
C TYR A 175 -1.67 -19.74 23.58
N PRO A 176 -2.37 -20.89 23.69
CA PRO A 176 -3.59 -20.99 24.49
C PRO A 176 -3.32 -21.06 26.00
N ASN A 177 -2.11 -21.41 26.43
CA ASN A 177 -1.78 -21.59 27.84
C ASN A 177 -0.79 -20.51 28.34
N GLY A 178 -0.90 -20.12 29.61
CA GLY A 178 -0.08 -19.05 30.17
C GLY A 178 1.43 -19.35 30.22
N ALA A 179 1.81 -20.63 30.32
CA ALA A 179 3.21 -21.03 30.32
C ALA A 179 3.88 -20.75 28.96
N THR A 180 3.24 -21.17 27.87
CA THR A 180 3.68 -20.95 26.49
C THR A 180 3.64 -19.48 26.11
N GLN A 181 2.61 -18.74 26.56
CA GLN A 181 2.56 -17.28 26.37
C GLN A 181 3.77 -16.60 27.00
N LYS A 182 4.05 -16.87 28.29
CA LYS A 182 5.22 -16.30 28.99
C LYS A 182 6.53 -16.69 28.31
N GLN A 183 6.69 -17.97 27.94
CA GLN A 183 7.89 -18.43 27.23
C GLN A 183 8.09 -17.70 25.91
N TRP A 184 7.04 -17.62 25.08
CA TRP A 184 7.10 -16.93 23.80
C TRP A 184 7.42 -15.43 23.97
N ILE A 185 6.81 -14.76 24.95
CA ILE A 185 7.11 -13.35 25.24
C ILE A 185 8.61 -13.22 25.58
N ARG A 186 9.14 -14.02 26.52
CA ARG A 186 10.58 -13.97 26.88
C ARG A 186 11.47 -14.12 25.65
N SER A 187 11.16 -15.09 24.79
CA SER A 187 11.91 -15.36 23.57
C SER A 187 11.79 -14.27 22.50
N ASN A 188 10.84 -13.33 22.59
CA ASN A 188 10.66 -12.27 21.58
C ASN A 188 10.92 -10.85 22.09
N LEU A 189 11.17 -10.64 23.39
CA LEU A 189 11.47 -9.32 23.95
C LEU A 189 12.68 -8.65 23.27
N TYR A 190 13.69 -9.41 22.87
CA TYR A 190 14.88 -8.88 22.19
C TYR A 190 14.54 -8.17 20.86
N LYS A 191 13.49 -8.61 20.15
CA LYS A 191 13.04 -7.96 18.91
C LYS A 191 12.58 -6.53 19.17
N LEU A 192 12.02 -6.26 20.35
CA LEU A 192 11.53 -4.95 20.76
C LEU A 192 12.66 -3.98 21.11
N GLU A 193 13.84 -4.46 21.51
CA GLU A 193 15.00 -3.62 21.85
C GLU A 193 15.51 -2.85 20.63
N SER A 194 15.35 -3.43 19.43
CA SER A 194 15.68 -2.75 18.17
C SER A 194 14.74 -1.58 17.83
N LEU A 195 13.59 -1.49 18.52
CA LEU A 195 12.61 -0.43 18.30
C LEU A 195 12.94 0.76 19.18
N LYS A 196 13.61 1.77 18.60
CA LYS A 196 14.04 2.99 19.31
C LYS A 196 12.94 3.68 20.13
N TYR A 197 11.68 3.63 19.69
CA TYR A 197 10.57 4.25 20.43
C TYR A 197 10.13 3.46 21.69
N LEU A 198 10.62 2.23 21.87
CA LEU A 198 10.36 1.38 23.05
C LEU A 198 11.60 1.11 23.90
N SER A 199 12.82 1.42 23.43
CA SER A 199 14.08 1.03 24.10
C SER A 199 14.14 1.46 25.56
N ASP A 200 13.84 2.72 25.84
CA ASP A 200 13.99 3.32 27.17
C ASP A 200 12.92 2.76 28.12
N ARG A 201 11.70 2.61 27.60
CA ARG A 201 10.57 2.02 28.30
C ARG A 201 10.82 0.57 28.67
N LEU A 202 11.32 -0.22 27.73
CA LEU A 202 11.64 -1.62 27.94
C LEU A 202 12.77 -1.76 28.97
N SER A 203 13.79 -0.90 28.89
CA SER A 203 14.90 -0.87 29.85
C SER A 203 14.41 -0.55 31.27
N SER A 204 13.55 0.47 31.42
CA SER A 204 12.95 0.82 32.71
C SER A 204 12.13 -0.34 33.28
N LEU A 205 11.28 -0.99 32.48
CA LEU A 205 10.47 -2.11 32.94
C LEU A 205 11.31 -3.34 33.32
N LYS A 206 12.42 -3.61 32.63
CA LYS A 206 13.36 -4.68 32.99
C LYS A 206 14.09 -4.40 34.31
N GLN A 207 14.31 -3.13 34.66
CA GLN A 207 14.88 -2.75 35.96
C GLN A 207 13.84 -2.90 37.08
N LYS A 208 12.57 -2.58 36.83
CA LYS A 208 11.48 -2.71 37.80
C LYS A 208 11.04 -4.16 38.04
N HIS A 209 11.20 -5.04 37.05
CA HIS A 209 10.65 -6.39 37.08
C HIS A 209 11.69 -7.43 36.64
N ASN A 210 12.05 -8.35 37.55
CA ASN A 210 13.00 -9.44 37.29
C ASN A 210 12.56 -10.35 36.13
N ASP A 211 11.25 -10.58 35.98
CA ASP A 211 10.66 -11.34 34.87
C ASP A 211 9.52 -10.55 34.22
N LEU A 212 9.88 -9.78 33.20
CA LEU A 212 8.92 -8.94 32.48
C LEU A 212 7.81 -9.75 31.79
N ALA A 213 8.10 -10.96 31.32
CA ALA A 213 7.06 -11.78 30.69
C ALA A 213 6.05 -12.30 31.71
N TYR A 214 6.52 -12.68 32.91
CA TYR A 214 5.64 -13.00 34.01
C TYR A 214 4.78 -11.80 34.40
N TYR A 215 5.38 -10.61 34.56
CA TYR A 215 4.66 -9.38 34.88
C TYR A 215 3.55 -9.07 33.86
N ILE A 216 3.89 -9.10 32.55
CA ILE A 216 2.91 -8.86 31.48
C ILE A 216 1.72 -9.84 31.55
N TYR A 217 1.98 -11.14 31.79
CA TYR A 217 0.91 -12.14 31.85
C TYR A 217 0.09 -12.02 33.15
N THR A 218 0.75 -12.11 34.30
CA THR A 218 0.09 -12.26 35.59
C THR A 218 -0.45 -10.93 36.11
N GLU A 219 0.32 -9.85 36.01
CA GLU A 219 -0.05 -8.56 36.60
C GLU A 219 -0.85 -7.69 35.64
N CYS A 220 -0.66 -7.83 34.33
CA CYS A 220 -1.39 -7.01 33.34
C CYS A 220 -2.55 -7.78 32.69
N ARG A 221 -2.28 -8.92 32.04
CA ARG A 221 -3.36 -9.66 31.34
C ARG A 221 -4.41 -10.19 32.29
N CYS A 222 -4.03 -10.82 33.40
CA CYS A 222 -5.03 -11.33 34.35
C CYS A 222 -5.83 -10.19 34.98
N ALA A 223 -5.21 -9.02 35.23
CA ALA A 223 -5.88 -7.85 35.79
C ALA A 223 -7.05 -7.33 34.96
N VAL A 224 -6.92 -7.29 33.64
CA VAL A 224 -8.01 -6.83 32.77
C VAL A 224 -9.00 -7.94 32.45
N ALA A 225 -8.55 -9.21 32.45
CA ALA A 225 -9.37 -10.35 32.04
C ALA A 225 -10.31 -10.87 33.13
N HIS A 226 -10.04 -10.58 34.40
CA HIS A 226 -10.79 -11.11 35.54
C HIS A 226 -11.22 -9.97 36.47
N ALA A 227 -12.47 -10.00 36.91
CA ALA A 227 -13.05 -9.01 37.83
C ALA A 227 -13.14 -9.52 39.29
N GLY A 228 -12.56 -10.69 39.59
CA GLY A 228 -12.57 -11.29 40.92
C GLY A 228 -11.65 -12.51 41.04
N GLY A 229 -11.49 -13.03 42.26
CA GLY A 229 -10.60 -14.13 42.61
C GLY A 229 -9.29 -13.66 43.25
N THR A 230 -8.24 -14.49 43.19
CA THR A 230 -6.90 -14.17 43.74
C THR A 230 -6.01 -13.41 42.74
N ALA A 231 -6.51 -13.16 41.52
CA ALA A 231 -5.79 -12.40 40.52
C ALA A 231 -5.89 -10.89 40.82
N PRO A 232 -4.88 -10.09 40.45
CA PRO A 232 -5.05 -8.63 40.43
C PRO A 232 -6.25 -8.27 39.57
N VAL A 233 -6.87 -7.11 39.84
CA VAL A 233 -8.00 -6.57 39.07
C VAL A 233 -7.61 -5.18 38.60
N TYR A 234 -7.93 -4.85 37.35
CA TYR A 234 -7.75 -3.51 36.81
C TYR A 234 -8.79 -2.56 37.42
N ASP A 235 -8.31 -1.55 38.14
CA ASP A 235 -9.14 -0.49 38.70
C ASP A 235 -9.10 0.76 37.78
N PRO A 236 -10.20 1.11 37.10
CA PRO A 236 -10.25 2.28 36.22
C PRO A 236 -10.11 3.62 36.97
N GLU A 237 -10.27 3.64 38.29
CA GLU A 237 -10.09 4.83 39.13
C GLU A 237 -8.67 4.92 39.74
N SER A 238 -7.84 3.90 39.52
CA SER A 238 -6.46 3.86 40.03
C SER A 238 -5.48 4.48 39.05
N LEU A 239 -4.85 5.59 39.47
CA LEU A 239 -3.74 6.20 38.75
C LEU A 239 -2.55 5.25 38.59
N TYR A 240 -2.34 4.34 39.55
CA TYR A 240 -1.31 3.32 39.46
C TYR A 240 -1.57 2.40 38.25
N ASP A 241 -2.83 2.01 38.05
CA ASP A 241 -3.23 1.17 36.93
C ASP A 241 -3.20 1.93 35.60
N GLU A 242 -3.58 3.20 35.60
CA GLU A 242 -3.42 4.04 34.43
C GLU A 242 -1.95 4.10 33.98
N ILE A 243 -1.02 4.38 34.91
CA ILE A 243 0.43 4.41 34.62
C ILE A 243 0.93 3.03 34.17
N ARG A 244 0.54 1.97 34.89
CA ARG A 244 0.91 0.58 34.57
C ARG A 244 0.51 0.21 33.14
N PHE A 245 -0.73 0.51 32.74
CA PHE A 245 -1.21 0.20 31.41
C PHE A 245 -0.70 1.16 30.34
N TYR A 246 -0.45 2.42 30.70
CA TYR A 246 0.23 3.36 29.83
C TYR A 246 1.61 2.82 29.47
N GLU A 247 2.37 2.28 30.45
CA GLU A 247 3.69 1.68 30.25
C GLU A 247 3.63 0.41 29.38
N ILE A 248 2.71 -0.52 29.65
CA ILE A 248 2.73 -1.86 29.05
C ILE A 248 1.99 -1.98 27.70
N GLN A 249 1.02 -1.11 27.42
CA GLN A 249 0.21 -1.19 26.19
C GLN A 249 1.05 -1.12 24.91
N PRO A 250 2.07 -0.23 24.78
CA PRO A 250 2.88 -0.17 23.57
C PRO A 250 3.73 -1.43 23.34
N ILE A 251 4.08 -2.15 24.42
CA ILE A 251 4.79 -3.43 24.34
C ILE A 251 3.84 -4.51 23.81
N ALA A 252 2.62 -4.60 24.34
CA ALA A 252 1.62 -5.55 23.83
C ALA A 252 1.28 -5.28 22.36
N HIS A 253 1.14 -4.02 21.96
CA HIS A 253 0.95 -3.62 20.57
C HIS A 253 2.10 -4.13 19.67
N ALA A 254 3.36 -3.96 20.09
CA ALA A 254 4.51 -4.42 19.32
C ALA A 254 4.64 -5.96 19.29
N LEU A 255 4.34 -6.66 20.38
CA LEU A 255 4.29 -8.12 20.41
C LEU A 255 3.20 -8.68 19.48
N ALA A 256 2.01 -8.08 19.49
CA ALA A 256 0.93 -8.44 18.58
C ALA A 256 1.34 -8.26 17.11
N LYS A 257 2.06 -7.17 16.81
CA LYS A 257 2.63 -6.93 15.48
C LYS A 257 3.58 -8.05 15.04
N ILE A 258 4.46 -8.52 15.95
CA ILE A 258 5.37 -9.64 15.68
C ILE A 258 4.59 -10.91 15.33
N ILE A 259 3.53 -11.26 16.08
CA ILE A 259 2.71 -12.45 15.76
C ILE A 259 2.05 -12.31 14.38
N ILE A 260 1.49 -11.13 14.07
CA ILE A 260 0.83 -10.91 12.78
C ILE A 260 1.83 -11.01 11.62
N GLU A 261 3.03 -10.44 11.76
CA GLU A 261 4.06 -10.48 10.71
C GLU A 261 4.72 -11.86 10.55
N ASP A 262 5.16 -12.46 11.66
CA ASP A 262 6.02 -13.64 11.64
C ASP A 262 5.21 -14.94 11.61
N GLU A 263 4.06 -14.99 12.30
CA GLU A 263 3.29 -16.22 12.48
C GLU A 263 2.03 -16.29 11.62
N PHE A 264 1.37 -15.15 11.38
CA PHE A 264 0.27 -15.06 10.41
C PHE A 264 0.74 -14.67 9.00
N CYS A 265 2.04 -14.44 8.81
CA CYS A 265 2.67 -14.09 7.53
C CYS A 265 2.05 -12.84 6.86
N ILE A 266 1.52 -11.89 7.64
CA ILE A 266 0.99 -10.64 7.11
C ILE A 266 2.01 -9.54 7.34
N LYS A 267 2.80 -9.22 6.32
CA LYS A 267 3.85 -8.20 6.42
C LYS A 267 3.27 -6.81 6.66
N THR A 268 3.98 -5.98 7.43
CA THR A 268 3.68 -4.56 7.55
C THR A 268 4.22 -3.80 6.35
N THR A 269 3.72 -2.58 6.16
CA THR A 269 4.24 -1.67 5.12
C THR A 269 5.74 -1.46 5.25
N ASN A 270 6.28 -1.33 6.46
CA ASN A 270 7.72 -1.15 6.65
C ASN A 270 8.53 -2.37 6.19
N THR A 271 8.04 -3.57 6.49
CA THR A 271 8.70 -4.82 6.05
C THR A 271 8.62 -4.98 4.54
N ILE A 272 7.44 -4.73 3.94
CA ILE A 272 7.26 -4.74 2.48
C ILE A 272 8.21 -3.75 1.79
N LEU A 273 8.37 -2.54 2.34
CA LEU A 273 9.27 -1.52 1.79
C LEU A 273 10.75 -1.93 1.93
N LYS A 274 11.14 -2.47 3.09
CA LYS A 274 12.51 -2.92 3.36
C LYS A 274 12.93 -4.11 2.50
N GLU A 275 12.01 -5.03 2.26
CA GLU A 275 12.24 -6.25 1.48
C GLU A 275 11.93 -6.08 -0.01
N HIS A 276 11.50 -4.89 -0.45
CA HIS A 276 11.18 -4.56 -1.84
C HIS A 276 10.18 -5.52 -2.53
N LEU A 277 9.35 -6.25 -1.78
CA LEU A 277 8.47 -7.34 -2.28
C LEU A 277 7.48 -6.92 -3.38
N TYR A 278 7.31 -5.62 -3.57
CA TYR A 278 6.39 -5.02 -4.51
C TYR A 278 7.07 -4.78 -5.88
N GLU A 279 8.39 -4.60 -5.94
CA GLU A 279 9.08 -4.13 -7.15
C GLU A 279 9.03 -5.14 -8.29
N LEU A 280 9.06 -6.44 -7.97
CA LEU A 280 9.11 -7.54 -8.94
C LEU A 280 7.91 -8.52 -8.85
N GLU A 281 6.87 -8.21 -8.06
CA GLU A 281 5.77 -9.14 -7.75
C GLU A 281 5.15 -9.82 -8.99
N GLY A 282 4.75 -9.03 -9.99
CA GLY A 282 4.13 -9.60 -11.19
C GLY A 282 5.14 -10.26 -12.12
N PHE A 283 6.42 -9.91 -12.05
CA PHE A 283 7.47 -10.62 -12.76
C PHE A 283 7.71 -12.02 -12.19
N HIS A 284 7.65 -12.19 -10.86
CA HIS A 284 7.69 -13.52 -10.24
C HIS A 284 6.60 -14.44 -10.78
N TYR A 285 5.38 -13.92 -10.90
CA TYR A 285 4.26 -14.68 -11.45
C TYR A 285 4.49 -15.11 -12.91
N LEU A 286 5.00 -14.20 -13.75
CA LEU A 286 5.23 -14.50 -15.17
C LEU A 286 6.39 -15.46 -15.40
N ILE A 287 7.47 -15.31 -14.65
CA ILE A 287 8.69 -16.11 -14.80
C ILE A 287 8.56 -17.48 -14.11
N GLY A 288 7.78 -17.53 -13.03
CA GLY A 288 7.49 -18.74 -12.27
C GLY A 288 8.56 -19.08 -11.23
N ASP A 289 8.11 -19.68 -10.12
CA ASP A 289 8.91 -19.90 -8.90
C ASP A 289 10.24 -20.61 -9.14
N LYS A 290 10.27 -21.59 -10.05
CA LYS A 290 11.48 -22.37 -10.35
C LYS A 290 12.58 -21.48 -10.95
N VAL A 291 12.25 -20.66 -11.94
CA VAL A 291 13.23 -19.79 -12.60
C VAL A 291 13.58 -18.61 -11.70
N THR A 292 12.59 -18.03 -11.01
CA THR A 292 12.81 -17.03 -9.96
C THR A 292 13.83 -17.50 -8.92
N LYS A 293 13.68 -18.72 -8.40
CA LYS A 293 14.60 -19.23 -7.36
C LYS A 293 16.03 -19.30 -7.88
N ARG A 294 16.22 -19.83 -9.09
CA ARG A 294 17.53 -19.90 -9.75
C ARG A 294 18.13 -18.51 -9.98
N LEU A 295 17.31 -17.51 -10.35
CA LEU A 295 17.76 -16.11 -10.48
C LEU A 295 18.24 -15.55 -9.13
N LYS A 296 17.51 -15.81 -8.04
CA LYS A 296 17.94 -15.42 -6.68
C LYS A 296 19.25 -16.07 -6.26
N ASP A 297 19.41 -17.35 -6.60
CA ASP A 297 20.60 -18.15 -6.30
C ASP A 297 21.79 -17.83 -7.24
N ARG A 298 21.60 -16.89 -8.19
CA ARG A 298 22.59 -16.43 -9.18
C ARG A 298 23.10 -17.54 -10.10
N GLU A 299 22.26 -18.52 -10.37
CA GLU A 299 22.57 -19.57 -11.33
C GLU A 299 22.60 -19.05 -12.77
N SER A 300 23.27 -19.80 -13.66
CA SER A 300 23.24 -19.53 -15.10
C SER A 300 21.88 -19.92 -15.68
N ILE A 301 21.26 -18.98 -16.40
CA ILE A 301 19.94 -19.09 -17.02
C ILE A 301 20.01 -18.51 -18.42
N SER A 302 19.39 -19.18 -19.39
CA SER A 302 19.29 -18.67 -20.76
C SER A 302 18.24 -17.57 -20.86
N THR A 303 18.46 -16.57 -21.72
CA THR A 303 17.48 -15.51 -21.98
C THR A 303 16.14 -16.06 -22.51
N THR A 304 16.18 -17.21 -23.19
CA THR A 304 14.98 -17.90 -23.70
C THR A 304 14.11 -18.54 -22.62
N GLU A 305 14.64 -18.77 -21.42
CA GLU A 305 13.88 -19.27 -20.26
C GLU A 305 13.06 -18.15 -19.59
N ILE A 306 13.37 -16.88 -19.87
CA ILE A 306 12.71 -15.73 -19.26
C ILE A 306 11.46 -15.36 -20.06
N GLN A 307 10.30 -15.70 -19.50
CA GLN A 307 9.01 -15.35 -20.08
C GLN A 307 8.58 -13.95 -19.62
N ILE A 308 8.61 -12.98 -20.55
CA ILE A 308 8.19 -11.59 -20.33
C ILE A 308 7.25 -11.18 -21.47
N PRO A 309 6.25 -10.31 -21.24
CA PRO A 309 5.32 -9.90 -22.28
C PRO A 309 6.06 -9.10 -23.35
N HIS A 310 5.73 -9.36 -24.63
CA HIS A 310 6.33 -8.65 -25.75
C HIS A 310 6.06 -7.15 -25.74
N LEU A 311 4.96 -6.72 -25.10
CA LEU A 311 4.55 -5.32 -25.00
C LEU A 311 4.29 -4.94 -23.55
N ILE A 312 5.03 -3.95 -23.06
CA ILE A 312 4.78 -3.34 -21.75
C ILE A 312 4.56 -1.83 -21.88
N SER A 313 4.02 -1.21 -20.83
CA SER A 313 3.96 0.25 -20.73
C SER A 313 4.55 0.72 -19.42
N LEU A 314 5.32 1.80 -19.46
CA LEU A 314 5.77 2.50 -18.26
C LEU A 314 4.80 3.66 -17.98
N ARG A 315 4.17 3.62 -16.81
CA ARG A 315 3.18 4.62 -16.40
C ARG A 315 3.60 5.24 -15.07
N LEU A 316 3.09 6.44 -14.81
CA LEU A 316 3.21 7.07 -13.51
C LEU A 316 1.85 7.06 -12.82
N TRP A 317 1.81 6.51 -11.61
CA TRP A 317 0.56 6.39 -10.86
C TRP A 317 -0.13 7.75 -10.70
N GLY A 318 -1.43 7.80 -11.00
CA GLY A 318 -2.24 9.02 -10.88
C GLY A 318 -1.90 10.13 -11.88
N LYS A 319 -1.05 9.86 -12.88
CA LYS A 319 -0.72 10.81 -13.95
C LYS A 319 -1.35 10.39 -15.28
N ARG A 320 -1.33 11.30 -16.25
CA ARG A 320 -1.71 10.97 -17.63
C ARG A 320 -0.76 9.92 -18.20
N LYS A 321 -1.24 9.14 -19.16
CA LYS A 321 -0.37 8.27 -19.96
C LYS A 321 0.56 9.12 -20.83
N PHE A 322 1.80 8.64 -21.02
CA PHE A 322 2.81 9.28 -21.86
C PHE A 322 3.01 8.43 -23.10
N ARG A 323 2.77 8.99 -24.28
CA ARG A 323 2.68 8.19 -25.51
C ARG A 323 4.00 7.48 -25.83
N ALA A 324 5.12 8.12 -25.52
CA ALA A 324 6.46 7.57 -25.69
C ALA A 324 6.71 6.29 -24.86
N PHE A 325 5.94 6.06 -23.79
CA PHE A 325 6.12 4.95 -22.85
C PHE A 325 4.96 3.93 -22.87
N GLU A 326 4.05 4.05 -23.83
CA GLU A 326 2.97 3.08 -24.01
C GLU A 326 3.34 2.07 -25.11
N LYS A 327 3.00 0.79 -24.89
CA LYS A 327 3.22 -0.31 -25.84
C LYS A 327 4.66 -0.36 -26.36
N LEU A 328 5.60 -0.39 -25.43
CA LEU A 328 7.03 -0.60 -25.68
C LEU A 328 7.28 -2.07 -25.98
N SER A 329 8.01 -2.34 -27.06
CA SER A 329 8.48 -3.70 -27.37
C SER A 329 9.61 -4.07 -26.41
N VAL A 330 9.55 -5.28 -25.85
CA VAL A 330 10.50 -5.74 -24.83
C VAL A 330 11.43 -6.81 -25.41
N THR A 331 12.73 -6.64 -25.16
CA THR A 331 13.75 -7.64 -25.47
C THR A 331 14.61 -7.91 -24.24
N VAL A 332 14.81 -9.18 -23.89
CA VAL A 332 15.79 -9.58 -22.88
C VAL A 332 17.17 -9.54 -23.52
N ILE A 333 18.02 -8.60 -23.09
CA ILE A 333 19.33 -8.36 -23.69
C ILE A 333 20.46 -9.12 -22.96
N GLY A 334 20.22 -9.56 -21.72
CA GLY A 334 21.21 -10.30 -20.96
C GLY A 334 20.71 -10.70 -19.58
N ILE A 335 21.40 -11.68 -18.98
CA ILE A 335 21.22 -12.10 -17.59
C ILE A 335 22.60 -12.15 -16.95
N ASN A 336 22.79 -11.44 -15.84
CA ASN A 336 24.07 -11.41 -15.14
C ASN A 336 23.85 -11.46 -13.63
N LYS A 337 24.39 -12.49 -12.97
CA LYS A 337 24.29 -12.67 -11.50
C LYS A 337 22.86 -12.53 -10.96
N GLY A 338 21.87 -13.08 -11.67
CA GLY A 338 20.45 -12.99 -11.29
C GLY A 338 19.73 -11.71 -11.72
N ILE A 339 20.43 -10.78 -12.37
CA ILE A 339 19.85 -9.54 -12.90
C ILE A 339 19.44 -9.76 -14.35
N VAL A 340 18.14 -9.64 -14.64
CA VAL A 340 17.60 -9.70 -16.00
C VAL A 340 17.59 -8.30 -16.58
N GLN A 341 18.32 -8.09 -17.69
CA GLN A 341 18.39 -6.81 -18.37
C GLN A 341 17.41 -6.78 -19.55
N LEU A 342 16.59 -5.74 -19.59
CA LEU A 342 15.56 -5.51 -20.60
C LEU A 342 15.87 -4.24 -21.38
N SER A 343 15.68 -4.31 -22.70
CA SER A 343 15.62 -3.16 -23.58
C SER A 343 14.18 -2.95 -24.00
N LEU A 344 13.62 -1.78 -23.66
CA LEU A 344 12.28 -1.39 -24.04
C LEU A 344 12.37 -0.41 -25.20
N THR A 345 11.81 -0.74 -26.35
CA THR A 345 11.88 0.14 -27.53
C THR A 345 10.53 0.64 -28.00
N ARG A 346 10.48 1.91 -28.41
CA ARG A 346 9.35 2.50 -29.13
C ARG A 346 9.80 2.87 -30.53
N ASP A 347 9.28 2.15 -31.52
CA ASP A 347 9.50 2.43 -32.94
C ASP A 347 11.00 2.58 -33.32
N GLY A 348 11.91 1.95 -32.56
CA GLY A 348 13.38 2.05 -32.69
C GLY A 348 14.00 3.39 -32.25
N ARG A 349 13.20 4.36 -31.78
CA ARG A 349 13.66 5.72 -31.49
C ARG A 349 13.86 6.03 -30.02
N VAL A 350 13.01 5.44 -29.17
CA VAL A 350 13.15 5.56 -27.72
C VAL A 350 13.56 4.19 -27.22
N ILE A 351 14.77 4.08 -26.69
CA ILE A 351 15.28 2.86 -26.07
C ILE A 351 15.46 3.14 -24.59
N ILE A 352 14.79 2.35 -23.75
CA ILE A 352 14.79 2.52 -22.31
C ILE A 352 15.30 1.22 -21.68
N PRO A 353 16.44 1.25 -20.97
CA PRO A 353 16.90 0.11 -20.21
C PRO A 353 16.05 -0.03 -18.94
N LEU A 354 15.71 -1.27 -18.63
CA LEU A 354 15.07 -1.66 -17.38
C LEU A 354 15.77 -2.92 -16.89
N ALA A 355 16.06 -3.05 -15.60
CA ALA A 355 16.64 -4.28 -15.07
C ALA A 355 15.84 -4.81 -13.88
N LEU A 356 15.75 -6.14 -13.79
CA LEU A 356 15.07 -6.86 -12.73
C LEU A 356 16.14 -7.59 -11.90
N ASP A 357 16.48 -7.06 -10.72
CA ASP A 357 17.45 -7.64 -9.79
C ASP A 357 16.73 -8.57 -8.81
N PHE A 358 16.62 -9.86 -9.17
CA PHE A 358 15.96 -10.87 -8.34
C PHE A 358 16.67 -11.13 -7.01
N PRO A 359 18.01 -11.22 -6.93
CA PRO A 359 18.71 -11.34 -5.65
C PRO A 359 18.38 -10.23 -4.64
N SER A 360 18.19 -9.00 -5.10
CA SER A 360 17.87 -7.85 -4.24
C SER A 360 16.38 -7.50 -4.17
N GLU A 361 15.52 -8.21 -4.94
CA GLU A 361 14.10 -7.90 -5.15
C GLU A 361 13.85 -6.47 -5.70
N LYS A 362 14.71 -5.98 -6.59
CA LYS A 362 14.66 -4.57 -7.06
C LYS A 362 14.33 -4.41 -8.53
N LEU A 363 13.53 -3.39 -8.82
CA LEU A 363 13.30 -2.86 -10.16
C LEU A 363 14.22 -1.68 -10.40
N ILE A 364 15.16 -1.82 -11.33
CA ILE A 364 16.15 -0.79 -11.63
C ILE A 364 15.73 -0.03 -12.88
N PHE A 365 15.52 1.27 -12.73
CA PHE A 365 15.16 2.19 -13.80
C PHE A 365 15.94 3.50 -13.64
N GLU A 366 16.72 3.87 -14.65
CA GLU A 366 17.55 5.09 -14.65
C GLU A 366 17.09 6.08 -15.72
N PRO A 367 16.18 7.01 -15.39
CA PRO A 367 15.58 7.91 -16.38
C PRO A 367 16.59 8.86 -17.04
N MET A 368 17.68 9.23 -16.35
CA MET A 368 18.56 10.32 -16.79
C MET A 368 19.78 9.87 -17.59
N THR A 369 20.21 8.63 -17.42
CA THR A 369 21.48 8.12 -17.98
C THR A 369 21.31 6.86 -18.81
N GLY A 370 20.14 6.22 -18.77
CA GLY A 370 19.91 4.95 -19.44
C GLY A 370 19.30 5.07 -20.84
N ALA A 371 18.47 6.08 -21.09
CA ALA A 371 17.67 6.09 -22.30
C ALA A 371 18.39 6.68 -23.52
N ASP A 372 18.26 6.00 -24.65
CA ASP A 372 18.70 6.49 -25.95
C ASP A 372 17.50 7.04 -26.74
N LEU A 373 17.71 8.20 -27.35
CA LEU A 373 16.70 8.97 -28.06
C LEU A 373 17.24 9.35 -29.44
N SER A 374 16.66 8.75 -30.48
CA SER A 374 17.01 9.03 -31.88
C SER A 374 16.00 9.98 -32.54
N ASP A 375 16.49 11.08 -33.08
CA ASP A 375 15.69 12.08 -33.81
C ASP A 375 15.86 11.89 -35.32
N ASP A 376 14.79 11.51 -36.01
CA ASP A 376 14.75 11.33 -37.46
C ASP A 376 14.20 12.57 -38.21
N GLY A 377 14.07 13.70 -37.52
CA GLY A 377 13.54 14.94 -38.11
C GLY A 377 12.03 14.96 -38.26
N THR A 378 11.30 13.90 -37.88
CA THR A 378 9.84 13.85 -38.00
C THR A 378 9.15 14.59 -36.84
N PRO A 379 7.90 15.04 -37.01
CA PRO A 379 7.10 15.58 -35.91
C PRO A 379 6.86 14.56 -34.79
N ASN A 380 6.78 13.27 -35.15
CA ASN A 380 6.54 12.21 -34.18
C ASN A 380 7.74 12.03 -33.25
N ALA A 381 8.97 12.02 -33.77
CA ALA A 381 10.18 11.96 -32.95
C ALA A 381 10.25 13.14 -31.96
N ALA A 382 10.05 14.36 -32.43
CA ALA A 382 10.01 15.54 -31.56
C ALA A 382 8.90 15.45 -30.49
N SER A 383 7.71 14.94 -30.83
CA SER A 383 6.64 14.72 -29.84
C SER A 383 6.98 13.62 -28.83
N GLN A 384 7.68 12.56 -29.23
CA GLN A 384 8.14 11.50 -28.34
C GLN A 384 9.17 12.05 -27.36
N PHE A 385 10.13 12.86 -27.82
CA PHE A 385 11.13 13.50 -26.96
C PHE A 385 10.46 14.42 -25.92
N ALA A 386 9.49 15.22 -26.33
CA ALA A 386 8.72 16.04 -25.41
C ALA A 386 8.03 15.22 -24.31
N ASP A 387 7.41 14.09 -24.68
CA ASP A 387 6.80 13.18 -23.70
C ASP A 387 7.85 12.51 -22.80
N THR A 388 9.04 12.16 -23.33
CA THR A 388 10.17 11.62 -22.57
C THR A 388 10.65 12.57 -21.48
N TYR A 389 11.00 13.80 -21.84
CA TYR A 389 11.47 14.78 -20.85
C TYR A 389 10.40 15.12 -19.81
N ARG A 390 9.12 15.16 -20.23
CA ARG A 390 8.03 15.35 -19.27
C ARG A 390 7.92 14.17 -18.31
N PHE A 391 8.00 12.94 -18.81
CA PHE A 391 7.96 11.74 -17.98
C PHE A 391 9.07 11.77 -16.92
N TYR A 392 10.31 12.07 -17.32
CA TYR A 392 11.44 12.17 -16.39
C TYR A 392 11.26 13.27 -15.35
N GLY A 393 10.73 14.43 -15.76
CA GLY A 393 10.42 15.50 -14.81
C GLY A 393 9.37 15.09 -13.77
N GLU A 394 8.43 14.23 -14.13
CA GLU A 394 7.44 13.69 -13.19
C GLU A 394 8.01 12.56 -12.31
N VAL A 395 8.91 11.72 -12.82
CA VAL A 395 9.64 10.71 -12.02
C VAL A 395 10.47 11.39 -10.94
N ILE A 396 11.30 12.38 -11.32
CA ILE A 396 12.13 13.17 -10.39
C ILE A 396 11.27 13.92 -9.37
N ALA A 397 10.03 14.26 -9.71
CA ALA A 397 9.07 14.88 -8.80
C ALA A 397 8.31 13.86 -7.93
N ASN A 398 8.95 12.75 -7.55
CA ASN A 398 8.41 11.64 -6.76
C ASN A 398 7.20 10.95 -7.44
N GLY A 399 7.29 10.76 -8.76
CA GLY A 399 6.35 9.93 -9.50
C GLY A 399 6.59 8.46 -9.22
N ILE A 400 5.53 7.71 -8.90
CA ILE A 400 5.62 6.25 -8.73
C ILE A 400 5.58 5.62 -10.12
N LEU A 401 6.67 4.97 -10.51
CA LEU A 401 6.74 4.19 -11.73
C LEU A 401 5.93 2.90 -11.58
N GLU A 402 5.16 2.57 -12.60
CA GLU A 402 4.47 1.30 -12.73
C GLU A 402 4.82 0.67 -14.08
N VAL A 403 5.17 -0.61 -14.06
CA VAL A 403 5.38 -1.41 -15.26
C VAL A 403 4.12 -2.22 -15.52
N TRP A 404 3.50 -2.02 -16.68
CA TRP A 404 2.22 -2.65 -17.04
C TRP A 404 2.40 -3.63 -18.18
N ASP A 405 1.83 -4.83 -18.06
CA ASP A 405 1.55 -5.66 -19.22
C ASP A 405 0.37 -5.05 -20.00
N VAL A 406 0.58 -4.83 -21.29
CA VAL A 406 -0.43 -4.23 -22.18
C VAL A 406 -1.62 -5.17 -22.38
N ASN A 407 -1.38 -6.48 -22.44
CA ASN A 407 -2.39 -7.46 -22.84
C ASN A 407 -3.30 -7.83 -21.68
N SER A 408 -2.72 -8.19 -20.53
CA SER A 408 -3.47 -8.55 -19.33
C SER A 408 -3.93 -7.34 -18.51
N ASN A 409 -3.37 -6.14 -18.79
CA ASN A 409 -3.56 -4.93 -17.99
C ASN A 409 -3.21 -5.16 -16.50
N LEU A 410 -2.20 -5.99 -16.25
CA LEU A 410 -1.63 -6.24 -14.93
C LEU A 410 -0.41 -5.36 -14.68
N ILE A 411 -0.20 -5.01 -13.42
CA ILE A 411 1.02 -4.33 -12.97
C ILE A 411 2.05 -5.41 -12.66
N LEU A 412 3.17 -5.37 -13.37
CA LEU A 412 4.28 -6.32 -13.24
C LEU A 412 5.26 -5.92 -12.14
N GLY A 413 5.44 -4.62 -11.95
CA GLY A 413 6.39 -4.06 -10.99
C GLY A 413 6.15 -2.58 -10.75
N ARG A 414 6.73 -2.05 -9.67
CA ARG A 414 6.66 -0.64 -9.33
C ARG A 414 7.96 -0.14 -8.72
N LEU A 415 8.26 1.14 -8.94
CA LEU A 415 9.28 1.87 -8.19
C LEU A 415 8.58 3.02 -7.45
N LEU A 416 8.50 2.92 -6.12
CA LEU A 416 7.73 3.88 -5.32
C LEU A 416 8.41 5.25 -5.23
N GLU A 417 9.73 5.24 -5.07
CA GLU A 417 10.51 6.45 -4.84
C GLU A 417 11.76 6.39 -5.72
N TYR A 418 11.95 7.43 -6.53
CA TYR A 418 13.21 7.69 -7.21
C TYR A 418 13.88 8.85 -6.47
N LEU A 419 14.98 8.56 -5.79
CA LEU A 419 15.77 9.56 -5.04
C LEU A 419 17.02 9.90 -5.86
N PRO A 420 16.94 10.88 -6.77
CA PRO A 420 18.11 11.28 -7.53
C PRO A 420 19.15 11.90 -6.60
N VAL A 421 20.39 11.46 -6.76
CA VAL A 421 21.54 12.05 -6.08
C VAL A 421 22.15 13.16 -6.92
N ASN A 422 22.78 14.15 -6.28
CA ASN A 422 23.52 15.22 -6.95
C ASN A 422 22.69 16.10 -7.91
N ILE A 423 21.41 16.33 -7.62
CA ILE A 423 20.56 17.27 -8.37
C ILE A 423 19.86 18.25 -7.44
N LEU A 424 19.39 19.36 -8.00
CA LEU A 424 18.40 20.25 -7.38
C LEU A 424 17.01 19.91 -7.95
N PRO A 425 16.15 19.13 -7.25
CA PRO A 425 14.96 18.52 -7.86
C PRO A 425 14.00 19.52 -8.53
N SER A 426 13.77 20.67 -7.91
CA SER A 426 12.92 21.74 -8.46
C SER A 426 13.49 22.32 -9.75
N GLN A 427 14.76 22.72 -9.72
CA GLN A 427 15.45 23.30 -10.89
C GLN A 427 15.56 22.29 -12.04
N THR A 428 15.89 21.03 -11.72
CA THR A 428 15.96 19.96 -12.73
C THR A 428 14.60 19.73 -13.37
N LYS A 429 13.52 19.68 -12.57
CA LYS A 429 12.16 19.58 -13.10
C LYS A 429 11.81 20.74 -14.02
N ASP A 430 12.12 21.98 -13.62
CA ASP A 430 11.82 23.16 -14.43
C ASP A 430 12.61 23.16 -15.75
N ASN A 431 13.87 22.72 -15.72
CA ASN A 431 14.68 22.55 -16.91
C ASN A 431 14.09 21.49 -17.85
N LEU A 432 13.63 20.36 -17.32
CA LEU A 432 12.95 19.32 -18.11
C LEU A 432 11.63 19.82 -18.72
N ILE A 433 10.87 20.66 -18.01
CA ILE A 433 9.66 21.30 -18.56
C ILE A 433 10.00 22.28 -19.69
N LYS A 434 11.09 23.04 -19.58
CA LYS A 434 11.57 23.93 -20.66
C LYS A 434 11.98 23.11 -21.89
N ILE A 435 12.68 22.00 -21.69
CA ILE A 435 13.08 21.09 -22.76
C ILE A 435 11.84 20.43 -23.41
N GLU A 436 10.87 19.96 -22.62
CA GLU A 436 9.57 19.48 -23.12
C GLU A 436 8.95 20.52 -24.06
N LYS A 437 8.84 21.78 -23.61
CA LYS A 437 8.21 22.85 -24.39
C LYS A 437 8.92 23.07 -25.72
N ARG A 438 10.26 23.14 -25.70
CA ARG A 438 11.07 23.28 -26.92
C ARG A 438 10.77 22.17 -27.93
N TRP A 439 10.71 20.91 -27.48
CA TRP A 439 10.40 19.77 -28.35
C TRP A 439 8.94 19.75 -28.83
N ARG A 440 7.99 20.21 -28.02
CA ARG A 440 6.59 20.37 -28.49
C ARG A 440 6.47 21.43 -29.57
N ASP A 441 7.19 22.54 -29.44
CA ASP A 441 7.18 23.60 -30.44
C ASP A 441 7.91 23.17 -31.72
N GLU A 442 9.00 22.41 -31.59
CA GLU A 442 9.69 21.78 -32.72
C GLU A 442 8.79 20.78 -33.46
N ALA A 443 8.02 19.95 -32.74
CA ALA A 443 7.05 19.05 -33.35
C ALA A 443 6.02 19.82 -34.19
N LYS A 444 5.47 20.92 -33.67
CA LYS A 444 4.54 21.78 -34.41
C LYS A 444 5.19 22.38 -35.66
N ARG A 445 6.42 22.90 -35.54
CA ARG A 445 7.19 23.45 -36.67
C ARG A 445 7.34 22.42 -37.78
N ARG A 446 7.71 21.17 -37.43
CA ARG A 446 7.85 20.07 -38.38
C ARG A 446 6.52 19.68 -39.04
N VAL A 447 5.39 19.72 -38.31
CA VAL A 447 4.06 19.50 -38.92
C VAL A 447 3.76 20.55 -39.98
N VAL A 448 4.04 21.82 -39.70
CA VAL A 448 3.83 22.92 -40.66
C VAL A 448 4.74 22.75 -41.87
N ALA A 449 6.02 22.44 -41.66
CA ALA A 449 6.97 22.22 -42.76
C ALA A 449 6.55 21.07 -43.70
N ILE A 450 6.00 19.98 -43.15
CA ILE A 450 5.48 18.85 -43.95
C ILE A 450 4.20 19.22 -44.70
N LYS A 451 3.37 20.10 -44.15
CA LYS A 451 2.11 20.55 -44.78
C LYS A 451 2.30 21.67 -45.82
N SER A 452 3.47 22.30 -45.85
CA SER A 452 3.84 23.31 -46.84
C SER A 452 4.93 22.80 -47.81
N PRO A 453 4.76 21.64 -48.50
CA PRO A 453 5.79 21.15 -49.40
C PRO A 453 5.98 22.05 -50.64
N ASN A 454 5.05 22.98 -50.90
CA ASN A 454 5.17 24.04 -51.90
C ASN A 454 4.76 25.38 -51.28
N GLY A 455 5.74 26.20 -50.90
CA GLY A 455 5.53 27.57 -50.42
C GLY A 455 6.77 28.40 -50.71
N LYS A 456 6.97 28.70 -52.00
CA LYS A 456 7.57 29.98 -52.40
C LYS A 456 6.68 31.13 -51.91
#